data_AF-A0A3D4X9B5-F1
#
_entry.id   AF-A0A3D4X9B5-F1
#
_cell.length_a   1.000
_cell.length_b   1.000
_cell.length_c   1.000
_cell.angle_alpha   90.00
_cell.angle_beta   90.00
_cell.angle_gamma   90.00
#
_symmetry.space_group_name_H-M   'P 1'
#
loop_
_entity.id
_entity.type
_entity.pdbx_description
1 polymer ?
#
loop_
_entity_poly.entity_id
_entity_poly.type
_entity_poly.pdbx_seq_one_letter_code
_entity_poly.pdbx_strand_id
1 'polypeptide(L)'
;MTFARNSKYKVVITRNAKLQLTQILQYLHQNLRSEQAARNVRDDINETRLRLADMADNLKLCDYPELRALGYRTIHLRRHRYFMLYKIINGVVRVDGIYHDLQDYENIFSNSL
;
A
#
# COMPACT_ATOMS: atom_id res chain seq x y z
N MET A 1 -1.77 15.96 -24.12
CA MET A 1 -0.38 16.20 -23.67
C MET A 1 -0.23 15.56 -22.29
N THR A 2 0.45 14.41 -22.22
CA THR A 2 0.65 13.70 -20.95
C THR A 2 1.94 14.23 -20.33
N PHE A 3 1.83 15.05 -19.28
CA PHE A 3 3.00 15.45 -18.50
C PHE A 3 3.58 14.20 -17.84
N ALA A 4 4.78 13.79 -18.27
CA ALA A 4 5.53 12.76 -17.57
C ALA A 4 5.90 13.32 -16.19
N ARG A 5 5.12 12.95 -15.17
CA ARG A 5 5.35 13.34 -13.78
C ARG A 5 6.73 12.78 -13.37
N ASN A 6 7.72 13.66 -13.24
CA ASN A 6 9.06 13.27 -12.81
C ASN A 6 9.02 12.90 -11.33
N SER A 7 8.79 11.61 -11.06
CA SER A 7 8.61 11.09 -9.71
C SER A 7 9.96 10.61 -9.18
N LYS A 8 10.26 10.87 -7.91
CA LYS A 8 11.56 10.55 -7.28
C LYS A 8 11.86 9.05 -7.23
N TYR A 9 10.81 8.24 -7.09
CA TYR A 9 10.93 6.79 -6.98
C TYR A 9 10.03 6.06 -7.98
N LYS A 10 10.53 4.94 -8.50
CA LYS A 10 9.68 3.92 -9.12
C LYS A 10 8.95 3.15 -8.01
N VAL A 11 7.63 3.02 -8.13
CA VAL A 11 6.81 2.25 -7.18
C VAL A 11 6.35 0.94 -7.81
N VAL A 12 6.70 -0.18 -7.18
CA VAL A 12 6.35 -1.54 -7.60
C VAL A 12 5.46 -2.17 -6.53
N ILE A 13 4.25 -2.57 -6.92
CA ILE A 13 3.35 -3.36 -6.07
C ILE A 13 3.61 -4.83 -6.37
N THR A 14 3.99 -5.60 -5.35
CA THR A 14 4.30 -7.03 -5.50
C THR A 14 3.07 -7.85 -5.88
N ARG A 15 3.30 -9.09 -6.33
CA ARG A 15 2.21 -10.03 -6.65
C ARG A 15 1.30 -10.26 -5.43
N ASN A 16 1.87 -10.42 -4.24
CA ASN A 16 1.10 -10.65 -3.01
C ASN A 16 0.23 -9.44 -2.67
N ALA A 17 0.78 -8.23 -2.71
CA ALA A 17 0.01 -7.01 -2.49
C ALA A 17 -1.10 -6.80 -3.55
N LYS A 18 -0.86 -7.17 -4.82
CA LYS A 18 -1.89 -7.15 -5.86
C LYS A 18 -3.01 -8.17 -5.58
N LEU A 19 -2.68 -9.35 -5.06
CA LEU A 19 -3.68 -10.35 -4.68
C LEU A 19 -4.54 -9.88 -3.50
N GLN A 20 -3.91 -9.30 -2.47
CA GLN A 20 -4.62 -8.67 -1.35
C GLN A 20 -5.57 -7.56 -1.84
N LEU A 21 -5.11 -6.71 -2.75
CA LEU A 21 -5.97 -5.70 -3.38
C LEU A 21 -7.17 -6.32 -4.09
N THR A 22 -6.95 -7.34 -4.92
CA THR A 22 -8.05 -8.03 -5.62
C THR A 22 -9.05 -8.60 -4.64
N GLN A 23 -8.60 -9.22 -3.54
CA GLN A 23 -9.46 -9.75 -2.48
C GLN A 23 -10.27 -8.65 -1.79
N ILE A 24 -9.65 -7.51 -1.46
CA ILE A 24 -10.34 -6.34 -0.88
C ILE A 24 -11.43 -5.85 -1.84
N LEU A 25 -11.10 -5.65 -3.12
CA LEU A 25 -12.06 -5.15 -4.11
C LEU A 25 -13.21 -6.14 -4.34
N GLN A 26 -12.92 -7.44 -4.37
CA GLN A 26 -13.92 -8.48 -4.51
C GLN A 26 -14.85 -8.52 -3.30
N TYR A 27 -14.32 -8.44 -2.08
CA TYR A 27 -15.10 -8.36 -0.84
C TYR A 27 -16.05 -7.16 -0.86
N LEU A 28 -15.55 -5.97 -1.22
CA LEU A 28 -16.36 -4.76 -1.31
C LEU A 28 -17.45 -4.88 -2.37
N HIS A 29 -17.12 -5.47 -3.53
CA HIS A 29 -18.08 -5.66 -4.60
C HIS A 29 -19.20 -6.65 -4.22
N GLN A 30 -18.85 -7.78 -3.61
CA GLN A 30 -19.81 -8.84 -3.28
C GLN A 30 -20.65 -8.51 -2.03
N ASN A 31 -20.01 -8.00 -0.98
CA ASN A 31 -20.67 -7.83 0.32
C ASN A 31 -21.39 -6.49 0.44
N LEU A 32 -20.87 -5.42 -0.18
CA LEU A 32 -21.50 -4.11 -0.16
C LEU A 32 -22.31 -3.81 -1.42
N ARG A 33 -22.29 -4.71 -2.43
CA ARG A 33 -22.92 -4.54 -3.76
C ARG A 33 -22.64 -3.18 -4.41
N SER A 34 -21.53 -2.55 -4.03
CA SER A 34 -21.22 -1.19 -4.43
C SER A 34 -19.98 -1.21 -5.32
N GLU A 35 -20.22 -1.26 -6.62
CA GLU A 35 -19.16 -1.08 -7.60
C GLU A 35 -18.44 0.26 -7.39
N GLN A 36 -19.18 1.30 -6.98
CA GLN A 36 -18.61 2.60 -6.66
C GLN A 36 -17.61 2.53 -5.49
N ALA A 37 -17.90 1.78 -4.42
CA ALA A 37 -16.98 1.62 -3.31
C ALA A 37 -15.67 0.95 -3.76
N ALA A 38 -15.75 -0.09 -4.59
CA ALA A 38 -14.57 -0.75 -5.14
C ALA A 38 -13.75 0.18 -6.04
N ARG A 39 -14.41 1.00 -6.88
CA ARG A 39 -13.73 2.03 -7.70
C ARG A 39 -13.02 3.05 -6.81
N ASN A 40 -13.71 3.59 -5.80
CA ASN A 40 -13.16 4.60 -4.90
C ASN A 40 -11.92 4.11 -4.15
N VAL A 41 -11.92 2.85 -3.68
CA VAL A 41 -10.74 2.24 -3.03
C VAL A 41 -9.58 2.11 -4.02
N ARG A 42 -9.86 1.66 -5.25
CA ARG A 42 -8.84 1.53 -6.30
C ARG A 42 -8.20 2.88 -6.62
N ASP A 43 -9.01 3.94 -6.70
CA ASP A 43 -8.53 5.29 -7.01
C ASP A 43 -7.67 5.86 -5.87
N ASP A 44 -8.05 5.63 -4.61
CA ASP A 44 -7.26 6.05 -3.44
C ASP A 44 -5.92 5.29 -3.35
N ILE A 45 -5.90 4.01 -3.74
CA ILE A 45 -4.66 3.23 -3.87
C ILE A 45 -3.76 3.81 -4.96
N ASN A 46 -4.31 4.17 -6.11
CA ASN A 46 -3.55 4.81 -7.18
C ASN A 46 -2.99 6.17 -6.75
N GLU A 47 -3.80 6.98 -6.07
CA GLU A 47 -3.37 8.26 -5.49
C GLU A 47 -2.25 8.07 -4.46
N THR A 48 -2.37 7.06 -3.60
CA THR A 48 -1.36 6.72 -2.59
C THR A 48 -0.06 6.23 -3.23
N ARG A 49 -0.14 5.44 -4.30
CA ARG A 49 1.03 5.03 -5.10
C ARG A 49 1.76 6.23 -5.70
N LEU A 50 1.02 7.23 -6.19
CA LEU A 50 1.61 8.47 -6.72
C LEU A 50 2.29 9.29 -5.62
N ARG A 51 1.71 9.36 -4.41
CA ARG A 51 2.36 9.99 -3.25
C ARG A 51 3.65 9.29 -2.88
N LEU A 52 3.65 7.96 -2.79
CA LEU A 52 4.86 7.17 -2.51
C LEU A 52 5.99 7.47 -3.50
N ALA A 53 5.65 7.66 -4.77
CA ALA A 53 6.63 7.99 -5.79
C ALA A 53 7.37 9.32 -5.51
N ASP A 54 6.79 10.22 -4.71
CA ASP A 54 7.39 11.52 -4.38
C ASP A 54 7.97 11.58 -2.96
N MET A 55 7.34 10.92 -1.98
CA MET A 55 7.61 11.14 -0.55
C MET A 55 8.02 9.88 0.25
N ALA A 56 8.34 8.77 -0.40
CA ALA A 56 8.56 7.49 0.28
C ALA A 56 9.66 7.51 1.35
N ASP A 57 10.70 8.33 1.22
CA ASP A 57 11.79 8.45 2.19
C ASP A 57 11.51 9.42 3.34
N ASN A 58 10.48 10.26 3.22
CA ASN A 58 10.07 11.22 4.25
C ASN A 58 9.20 10.60 5.35
N LEU A 59 8.66 9.40 5.13
CA LEU A 59 7.76 8.74 6.07
C LEU A 59 8.53 7.95 7.14
N LYS A 60 8.08 7.95 8.39
CA LYS A 60 8.77 7.21 9.45
C LYS A 60 8.80 5.70 9.18
N LEU A 61 9.82 5.03 9.72
CA LEU A 61 9.84 3.57 9.82
C LEU A 61 8.69 3.08 10.72
N CYS A 62 8.31 1.82 10.55
CA CYS A 62 7.33 1.17 11.41
C CYS A 62 7.79 1.20 12.88
N ASP A 63 6.83 1.25 13.79
CA ASP A 63 7.12 1.24 15.22
C ASP A 63 7.50 -0.19 15.70
N TYR A 64 6.99 -1.24 15.02
CA TYR A 64 7.31 -2.64 15.30
C TYR A 64 8.79 -2.99 15.01
N PRO A 65 9.56 -3.50 15.99
CA PRO A 65 11.02 -3.65 15.87
C PRO A 65 11.50 -4.50 14.70
N GLU A 66 10.86 -5.64 14.43
CA GLU A 66 11.32 -6.57 13.37
C GLU A 66 11.13 -5.93 11.99
N LEU A 67 9.97 -5.31 11.76
CA LEU A 67 9.66 -4.59 10.52
C LEU A 67 10.55 -3.36 10.36
N ARG A 68 10.82 -2.64 11.45
CA ARG A 68 11.76 -1.52 11.47
C ARG A 68 13.16 -1.96 11.06
N ALA A 69 13.66 -3.07 11.61
CA ALA A 69 14.98 -3.61 11.28
C ALA A 69 15.08 -4.02 9.80
N LEU A 70 13.97 -4.50 9.22
CA LEU A 70 13.85 -4.82 7.80
C LEU A 70 13.62 -3.59 6.88
N GLY A 71 13.56 -2.38 7.45
CA GLY A 71 13.42 -1.12 6.71
C GLY A 71 12.00 -0.78 6.27
N TYR A 72 10.99 -1.39 6.87
CA TYR A 72 9.59 -1.18 6.50
C TYR A 72 9.03 0.15 7.01
N ARG A 73 8.12 0.71 6.21
CA ARG A 73 7.36 1.93 6.44
C ARG A 73 5.90 1.68 6.07
N THR A 74 5.00 2.51 6.59
CA THR A 74 3.58 2.50 6.24
C THR A 74 3.15 3.83 5.64
N ILE A 75 2.17 3.78 4.75
CA ILE A 75 1.45 4.97 4.27
C ILE A 75 -0.04 4.67 4.25
N HIS A 76 -0.83 5.48 4.97
CA HIS A 76 -2.28 5.37 4.96
C HIS A 76 -2.87 5.96 3.68
N LEU A 77 -3.91 5.30 3.18
CA LEU A 77 -4.80 5.85 2.17
C LEU A 77 -5.50 7.10 2.73
N ARG A 78 -5.94 8.01 1.86
CA ARG A 78 -6.51 9.29 2.32
C ARG A 78 -7.99 9.17 2.69
N ARG A 79 -8.73 8.34 1.98
CA ARG A 79 -10.19 8.27 2.04
C ARG A 79 -10.70 6.95 2.62
N HIS A 80 -9.83 5.96 2.77
CA HIS A 80 -10.18 4.63 3.28
C HIS A 80 -9.23 4.18 4.37
N ARG A 81 -9.75 3.35 5.29
CA ARG A 81 -9.03 2.79 6.44
C ARG A 81 -8.12 1.63 6.04
N TYR A 82 -7.27 1.89 5.06
CA TYR A 82 -6.23 0.96 4.64
C TYR A 82 -4.89 1.68 4.60
N PHE A 83 -3.82 0.91 4.66
CA PHE A 83 -2.47 1.41 4.44
C PHE A 83 -1.66 0.42 3.61
N MET A 84 -0.59 0.93 3.02
CA MET A 84 0.40 0.13 2.31
C MET A 84 1.64 -0.06 3.18
N LEU A 85 2.06 -1.31 3.34
CA LEU A 85 3.35 -1.68 3.92
C LEU A 85 4.39 -1.76 2.81
N TYR A 86 5.48 -1.00 2.93
CA TYR A 86 6.48 -0.89 1.88
C TYR A 86 7.89 -0.70 2.42
N LYS A 87 8.89 -0.92 1.57
CA LYS A 87 10.28 -0.54 1.83
C LYS A 87 10.97 -0.02 0.57
N ILE A 88 12.08 0.69 0.74
CA ILE A 88 12.89 1.19 -0.37
C ILE A 88 14.08 0.25 -0.56
N ILE A 89 14.21 -0.35 -1.74
CA ILE A 89 15.31 -1.25 -2.09
C ILE A 89 15.95 -0.71 -3.36
N ASN A 90 17.25 -0.35 -3.30
CA ASN A 90 18.01 0.15 -4.45
C ASN A 90 17.29 1.29 -5.21
N GLY A 91 16.70 2.24 -4.48
CA GLY A 91 15.96 3.37 -5.07
C GLY A 91 14.59 3.01 -5.67
N VAL A 92 14.06 1.81 -5.38
CA VAL A 92 12.72 1.38 -5.78
C VAL A 92 11.85 1.20 -4.54
N VAL A 93 10.66 1.80 -4.56
CA VAL A 93 9.65 1.60 -3.53
C VAL A 93 8.92 0.29 -3.83
N ARG A 94 9.10 -0.71 -2.97
CA ARG A 94 8.43 -2.00 -3.06
C ARG A 94 7.29 -2.08 -2.04
N VAL A 95 6.06 -2.15 -2.52
CA VAL A 95 4.85 -2.35 -1.69
C VAL A 95 4.62 -3.85 -1.54
N ASP A 96 4.75 -4.35 -0.31
CA ASP A 96 4.68 -5.76 0.03
C ASP A 96 3.32 -6.19 0.58
N GLY A 97 2.55 -5.27 1.14
CA GLY A 97 1.19 -5.57 1.61
C GLY A 97 0.27 -4.35 1.65
N ILE A 98 -1.03 -4.63 1.63
CA ILE A 98 -2.12 -3.67 1.77
C ILE A 98 -3.07 -4.23 2.83
N TYR A 99 -3.24 -3.49 3.92
CA TYR A 99 -3.96 -3.94 5.11
C TYR A 99 -5.00 -2.91 5.51
N HIS A 100 -6.08 -3.38 6.12
CA HIS A 100 -7.04 -2.51 6.79
C HIS A 100 -6.48 -2.08 8.15
N ASP A 101 -6.79 -0.87 8.61
CA ASP A 101 -6.24 -0.29 9.86
C ASP A 101 -6.53 -1.13 11.12
N LEU A 102 -7.58 -1.97 11.07
CA LEU A 102 -8.00 -2.85 12.16
C LEU A 102 -7.37 -4.25 12.10
N GLN A 103 -6.62 -4.58 11.04
CA GLN A 103 -5.95 -5.88 10.93
C GLN A 103 -4.66 -5.88 11.75
N ASP A 104 -4.41 -7.01 12.41
CA ASP A 104 -3.11 -7.32 13.00
C ASP A 104 -2.09 -7.66 11.90
N TYR A 105 -1.70 -6.64 11.15
CA TYR A 105 -0.86 -6.79 9.97
C TYR A 105 0.55 -7.24 10.34
N GLU A 106 1.02 -6.89 11.54
CA GLU A 106 2.36 -7.24 12.03
C GLU A 106 2.46 -8.76 12.11
N ASN A 107 1.50 -9.41 12.78
CA ASN A 107 1.45 -10.87 12.85
C ASN A 107 1.14 -11.51 11.49
N ILE A 108 0.19 -10.96 10.71
CA ILE A 108 -0.16 -11.52 9.39
C ILE A 108 1.05 -11.48 8.45
N PHE A 109 1.79 -10.37 8.43
CA PHE A 109 2.92 -10.20 7.55
C PHE A 109 4.14 -10.98 8.04
N SER A 110 4.47 -10.94 9.33
CA SER A 110 5.62 -11.67 9.88
C SER A 110 5.50 -13.19 9.68
N ASN A 111 4.29 -13.76 9.76
CA ASN A 111 4.05 -15.18 9.47
C ASN A 111 4.17 -15.55 7.98
N SER A 112 4.33 -14.57 7.10
CA SER A 112 4.45 -14.74 5.64
C SER A 112 5.84 -14.42 5.08
N LEU A 113 6.75 -13.94 5.93
CA LEU A 113 8.17 -13.70 5.61
C LEU A 113 8.92 -15.03 5.47
#